data_AF-A0A1M5E6A8-F1
#
_entry.id   AF-A0A1M5E6A8-F1
#
_cell.length_a   1.000
_cell.length_b   1.000
_cell.length_c   1.000
_cell.angle_alpha   90.00
_cell.angle_beta   90.00
_cell.angle_gamma   90.00
#
_symmetry.space_group_name_H-M   'P 1'
#
loop_
_entity.id
_entity.type
_entity.pdbx_description
1 polymer ?
#
loop_
_entity_poly.entity_id
_entity_poly.type
_entity_poly.pdbx_seq_one_letter_code
_entity_poly.pdbx_strand_id
1 'polypeptide(L)' 'MYYIILCEIATGIVLELDGKTRFVETDADNLPHISFENLKKAEERADMLVLENQDLEIAIYDENWKFIKRVTKKRDSV' A
#
# COMPACT_ATOMS: atom_id res chain seq x y z
N MET A 1 -15.14 1.90 5.26
CA MET A 1 -14.23 2.01 4.09
C MET A 1 -12.84 1.52 4.47
N TYR A 2 -12.00 1.13 3.51
CA TYR A 2 -10.62 0.71 3.71
C TYR A 2 -9.74 1.34 2.65
N TYR A 3 -8.51 1.69 3.00
CA TYR A 3 -7.57 2.36 2.10
C TYR A 3 -6.29 1.54 1.98
N ILE A 4 -5.73 1.47 0.78
CA ILE A 4 -4.38 0.96 0.59
C ILE A 4 -3.48 2.09 0.09
N ILE A 5 -2.26 2.13 0.60
CA ILE A 5 -1.17 3.01 0.15
C ILE A 5 -0.01 2.14 -0.31
N LEU A 6 0.65 2.57 -1.37
CA LEU A 6 1.83 1.92 -1.93
C LEU A 6 3.09 2.54 -1.28
N CYS A 7 4.00 1.69 -0.83
CA CYS A 7 5.27 2.09 -0.24
C CYS A 7 6.44 1.36 -0.91
N GLU A 8 7.60 2.03 -0.98
CA GLU A 8 8.86 1.40 -1.35
C GLU A 8 9.33 0.47 -0.21
N ILE A 9 9.65 -0.78 -0.55
CA ILE A 9 10.21 -1.75 0.39
C ILE A 9 11.47 -1.18 1.06
N ALA A 10 11.64 -1.48 2.34
CA ALA A 10 12.77 -1.10 3.20
C ALA A 10 12.85 0.38 3.60
N THR A 11 12.38 1.32 2.78
CA THR A 11 12.37 2.76 3.12
C THR A 11 11.04 3.20 3.72
N GLY A 12 9.93 2.54 3.37
CA GLY A 12 8.59 2.95 3.79
C GLY A 12 8.12 4.27 3.16
N ILE A 13 8.84 4.76 2.15
CA ILE A 13 8.48 5.97 1.41
C ILE A 13 7.19 5.71 0.64
N VAL A 14 6.22 6.61 0.77
CA VAL A 14 4.96 6.55 0.03
C VAL A 14 5.22 6.79 -1.46
N LEU A 15 4.54 6.00 -2.28
CA LEU A 15 4.59 6.09 -3.72
C LEU A 15 3.25 6.58 -4.27
N GLU A 16 3.31 7.16 -5.45
CA GLU A 16 2.14 7.38 -6.29
C GLU A 16 1.48 6.04 -6.65
N LEU A 17 0.23 6.09 -7.12
CA LEU A 17 -0.53 4.88 -7.51
C LEU A 17 0.05 4.15 -8.74
N ASP A 18 1.07 4.72 -9.37
CA ASP A 18 1.89 4.03 -10.38
C ASP A 18 2.89 3.03 -9.78
N GLY A 19 3.10 3.06 -8.45
CA GLY A 19 4.01 2.20 -7.71
C GLY A 19 5.50 2.43 -8.01
N LYS A 20 5.87 3.57 -8.60
CA LYS A 20 7.24 3.88 -9.03
C LYS A 20 7.68 5.28 -8.62
N THR A 21 6.79 6.25 -8.76
CA THR A 21 7.09 7.64 -8.46
C THR A 21 6.96 7.86 -6.96
N ARG A 22 7.97 8.45 -6.33
CA ARG A 22 7.90 8.83 -4.92
C ARG A 22 6.90 9.94 -4.74
N PHE A 23 5.96 9.76 -3.82
CA PHE A 23 5.09 10.84 -3.39
C PHE A 23 5.93 11.87 -2.63
N VAL A 24 5.95 13.10 -3.14
CA VAL A 24 6.59 14.23 -2.46
C VAL A 24 5.49 14.96 -1.71
N GLU A 25 5.51 14.82 -0.39
CA GLU A 25 4.51 15.41 0.50
C GLU A 25 4.54 16.94 0.38
N THR A 26 3.55 17.51 -0.30
CA THR A 26 3.31 18.96 -0.30
C THR A 26 2.23 19.37 0.70
N ASP A 27 1.33 18.44 1.07
CA ASP A 27 0.32 18.57 2.11
C ASP A 27 0.03 17.18 2.72
N ALA A 28 0.06 17.08 4.06
CA ALA A 28 -0.06 15.81 4.80
C ALA A 28 -1.43 15.10 4.66
N ASP A 29 -2.44 15.80 4.13
CA ASP A 29 -3.82 15.29 4.06
C ASP A 29 -4.13 14.47 2.80
N ASN A 30 -3.19 14.39 1.83
CA ASN A 30 -3.44 13.86 0.49
C ASN A 30 -2.58 12.65 0.10
N LEU A 31 -2.44 11.67 1.00
CA LEU A 31 -1.73 10.43 0.67
C LEU A 31 -2.39 9.72 -0.54
N PRO A 32 -1.64 9.33 -1.58
CA PRO A 32 -2.15 8.55 -2.68
C PRO A 32 -2.68 7.21 -2.18
N HIS A 33 -3.98 6.97 -2.37
CA HIS A 33 -4.63 5.77 -1.87
C HIS A 33 -5.68 5.23 -2.83
N ILE A 34 -5.98 3.94 -2.68
CA ILE A 34 -7.11 3.29 -3.35
C ILE A 34 -8.10 2.86 -2.27
N SER A 35 -9.37 3.24 -2.45
CA SER A 35 -10.45 2.97 -1.51
C SER A 35 -11.23 1.68 -1.84
N PHE A 36 -11.57 0.92 -0.82
CA PHE A 36 -12.36 -0.30 -0.92
C PHE A 36 -13.47 -0.34 0.13
N GLU A 37 -14.62 -0.89 -0.24
CA GLU A 37 -15.78 -0.98 0.66
C GLU A 37 -15.56 -1.92 1.85
N ASN A 38 -14.70 -2.94 1.69
CA ASN A 38 -14.41 -3.92 2.73
C ASN A 38 -12.93 -4.34 2.72
N LEU A 39 -12.49 -4.86 3.87
CA LEU A 39 -11.11 -5.28 4.10
C LEU A 39 -10.68 -6.35 3.10
N LYS A 40 -11.52 -7.36 2.87
CA LYS A 40 -11.19 -8.49 1.99
C LYS A 40 -10.79 -8.05 0.58
N LYS A 41 -11.54 -7.12 -0.04
CA LYS A 41 -11.20 -6.55 -1.36
C LYS A 41 -9.87 -5.79 -1.33
N ALA A 42 -9.60 -5.04 -0.27
CA ALA A 42 -8.32 -4.34 -0.09
C ALA A 42 -7.15 -5.32 0.03
N GLU A 43 -7.34 -6.42 0.76
CA GLU A 43 -6.35 -7.49 0.92
C GLU A 43 -6.06 -8.19 -0.40
N GLU A 44 -7.10 -8.63 -1.12
CA GLU A 44 -6.96 -9.27 -2.43
C GLU A 44 -6.21 -8.38 -3.42
N ARG A 45 -6.49 -7.06 -3.41
CA ARG A 45 -5.77 -6.12 -4.27
C ARG A 45 -4.33 -5.90 -3.82
N ALA A 46 -4.08 -5.79 -2.52
CA ALA A 46 -2.73 -5.67 -1.98
C ALA A 46 -1.88 -6.89 -2.37
N ASP A 47 -2.42 -8.10 -2.25
CA ASP A 47 -1.75 -9.35 -2.62
C ASP A 47 -1.43 -9.39 -4.12
N MET A 48 -2.36 -8.95 -4.99
CA MET A 48 -2.08 -8.83 -6.43
C MET A 48 -0.95 -7.84 -6.73
N LEU A 49 -0.94 -6.66 -6.09
CA LEU A 49 0.05 -5.61 -6.36
C LEU A 49 1.47 -6.01 -5.96
N VAL A 50 1.65 -6.69 -4.83
CA VAL A 50 2.98 -7.18 -4.39
C VAL A 50 3.48 -8.36 -5.21
N LEU A 51 2.58 -9.11 -5.86
CA LEU A 51 2.96 -10.16 -6.80
C LEU A 51 3.46 -9.58 -8.12
N GLU A 52 2.83 -8.51 -8.61
CA GLU A 52 3.20 -7.78 -9.83
C GLU A 52 4.49 -6.97 -9.66
N ASN A 53 4.77 -6.45 -8.46
CA ASN A 53 5.92 -5.59 -8.19
C ASN A 53 6.65 -6.04 -6.92
N GLN A 54 7.85 -6.59 -7.10
CA GLN A 54 8.61 -7.20 -5.99
C GLN A 54 9.18 -6.20 -4.99
N ASP A 55 9.24 -4.92 -5.36
CA ASP A 55 9.78 -3.83 -4.54
C ASP A 55 8.69 -3.03 -3.81
N LEU A 56 7.42 -3.47 -3.92
CA LEU A 56 6.29 -2.82 -3.25
C LEU A 56 5.96 -3.45 -1.91
N GLU A 57 5.67 -2.57 -0.96
CA GLU A 57 4.98 -2.85 0.28
C GLU A 57 3.63 -2.12 0.26
N ILE A 58 2.55 -2.80 0.65
CA ILE A 58 1.21 -2.21 0.68
C ILE A 58 0.76 -2.07 2.13
N ALA A 59 0.47 -0.85 2.56
CA ALA A 59 -0.11 -0.57 3.87
C ALA A 59 -1.63 -0.43 3.76
N ILE A 60 -2.38 -1.10 4.63
CA ILE A 60 -3.84 -1.07 4.66
C ILE A 60 -4.32 -0.33 5.91
N TYR A 61 -5.26 0.59 5.73
CA TYR A 61 -5.86 1.41 6.77
C TYR A 61 -7.39 1.25 6.78
N ASP A 62 -8.01 1.49 7.94
CA ASP A 62 -9.46 1.61 8.07
C ASP A 62 -9.95 3.00 7.66
N GLU A 63 -11.27 3.23 7.73
CA GLU A 63 -11.90 4.51 7.39
C GLU A 63 -11.48 5.70 8.26
N ASN A 64 -10.93 5.43 9.45
CA ASN A 64 -10.39 6.43 10.37
C ASN A 64 -8.87 6.59 10.20
N TRP A 65 -8.29 6.11 9.10
CA TRP A 65 -6.85 6.07 8.84
C TRP A 65 -6.06 5.35 9.93
N LYS A 66 -6.68 4.39 10.62
CA LYS A 66 -5.96 3.51 11.55
C LYS A 66 -5.30 2.40 10.76
N PHE A 67 -4.00 2.24 10.97
CA PHE A 67 -3.23 1.15 10.39
C PHE A 67 -3.80 -0.21 10.81
N ILE A 68 -4.07 -1.07 9.84
CA ILE A 68 -4.56 -2.43 10.05
C ILE A 68 -3.40 -3.41 9.90
N LYS A 69 -2.78 -3.43 8.71
CA LYS A 69 -1.71 -4.37 8.39
C LYS A 69 -0.90 -3.91 7.19
N ARG A 70 0.17 -4.65 6.96
CA ARG A 70 1.10 -4.47 5.86
C ARG A 70 1.26 -5.76 5.09
N VAL A 71 1.26 -5.67 3.77
CA VAL A 71 1.42 -6.77 2.84
C VAL A 71 2.72 -6.56 2.07
N THR A 72 3.58 -7.58 2.07
CA THR A 72 4.83 -7.59 1.31
C THR A 72 4.96 -8.96 0.66
N LYS A 73 5.67 -9.05 -0.46
CA LYS A 73 6.00 -10.36 -1.03
C LYS A 73 6.92 -11.09 -0.06
N LYS A 74 6.48 -12.24 0.46
CA LYS A 74 7.37 -13.14 1.20
C LYS A 74 8.46 -13.59 0.23
N ARG A 75 9.72 -13.26 0.54
CA ARG A 75 10.86 -13.91 -0.12
C ARG A 75 10.82 -15.36 0.31
N ASP A 76 10.36 -16.25 -0.57
CA ASP A 76 10.61 -17.67 -0.37
C ASP A 76 12.12 -17.84 -0.23
N SER A 77 12.55 -18.24 0.96
CA SER A 77 13.94 -18.53 1.26
C SER A 77 14.30 -19.81 0.51
N VAL A 78 15.00 -19.66 -0.62
CA VAL A 78 15.66 -20.76 -1.33
C VAL A 78 16.93 -21.14 -0.60
#